data_AF-A0A946CDC9-F1
#
_entry.id   AF-A0A946CDC9-F1
#
_cell.length_a   1.000
_cell.length_b   1.000
_cell.length_c   1.000
_cell.angle_alpha   90.00
_cell.angle_beta   90.00
_cell.angle_gamma   90.00
#
_symmetry.space_group_name_H-M   'P 1'
#
loop_
_entity.id
_entity.type
_entity.pdbx_description
1 polymer ?
#
loop_
_entity_poly.entity_id
_entity_poly.type
_entity_poly.pdbx_seq_one_letter_code
_entity_poly.pdbx_strand_id
1 'polypeptide(L)'
;MRFVIITLLMIIPIQGIELLTLSHKVVYDERIYSRDIADKRYSVWAVGETKAKKLLKDFGFVVEDFQLEKGQVLAVFLNDEITQDLTQVVHNKTANQTFADYAASGIQFKLKAPDEGKKYSHVTAIVFTPLGAPSHLGVRGMLRGGLSEKNNREG
;
A
#
# COMPACT_ATOMS: atom_id res chain seq x y z
N MET A 1 -20.47 -43.08 44.17
CA MET A 1 -20.86 -42.17 43.07
C MET A 1 -19.59 -41.65 42.40
N ARG A 2 -19.37 -41.98 41.13
CA ARG A 2 -18.23 -41.47 40.33
C ARG A 2 -18.79 -40.47 39.32
N PHE A 3 -18.47 -39.20 39.50
CA PHE A 3 -18.79 -38.16 38.52
C PHE A 3 -17.71 -38.20 37.42
N VAL A 4 -18.12 -38.50 36.19
CA VAL A 4 -17.29 -38.33 35.01
C VAL A 4 -17.44 -36.88 34.55
N ILE A 5 -16.38 -36.09 34.72
CA ILE A 5 -16.30 -34.75 34.15
C ILE A 5 -15.84 -34.91 32.70
N ILE A 6 -16.77 -34.73 31.75
CA ILE A 6 -16.45 -34.66 30.33
C ILE A 6 -16.04 -33.23 30.04
N THR A 7 -14.74 -32.98 29.94
CA THR A 7 -14.21 -31.69 29.48
C THR A 7 -14.41 -31.61 27.97
N LEU A 8 -15.42 -30.85 27.54
CA LEU A 8 -15.65 -30.54 26.13
C LEU A 8 -14.60 -29.52 25.68
N LEU A 9 -13.58 -29.97 24.94
CA LEU A 9 -12.61 -29.08 24.31
C LEU A 9 -13.35 -28.33 23.17
N MET A 10 -13.68 -27.06 23.38
CA MET A 10 -14.20 -26.21 22.31
C MET A 10 -13.09 -25.98 21.29
N ILE A 11 -13.18 -26.66 20.14
CA ILE A 11 -12.37 -26.38 18.96
C ILE A 11 -12.88 -25.05 18.41
N ILE A 12 -12.22 -23.94 18.75
CA ILE A 12 -12.46 -22.67 18.07
C ILE A 12 -11.87 -22.85 16.66
N PRO A 13 -12.69 -22.80 15.58
CA PRO A 13 -12.13 -22.83 14.23
C PRO A 13 -11.28 -21.58 14.07
N ILE A 14 -9.97 -21.75 13.97
CA ILE A 14 -9.07 -20.69 13.50
C ILE A 14 -9.45 -20.49 12.04
N GLN A 15 -10.31 -19.50 11.75
CA GLN A 15 -10.55 -19.08 10.38
C GLN A 15 -9.22 -18.58 9.83
N GLY A 16 -8.65 -19.32 8.88
CA GLY A 16 -7.43 -18.94 8.20
C GLY A 16 -7.61 -17.57 7.52
N ILE A 17 -6.54 -16.77 7.50
CA ILE A 17 -6.55 -15.51 6.77
C ILE A 17 -6.67 -15.83 5.28
N GLU A 18 -7.74 -15.38 4.65
CA GLU A 18 -7.95 -15.59 3.22
C GLU A 18 -7.51 -14.34 2.45
N LEU A 19 -6.44 -14.49 1.65
CA LEU A 19 -5.85 -13.44 0.84
C LEU A 19 -6.14 -13.70 -0.65
N LEU A 20 -6.57 -12.65 -1.35
CA LEU A 20 -6.74 -12.68 -2.80
C LEU A 20 -5.85 -11.60 -3.44
N THR A 21 -4.98 -12.02 -4.36
CA THR A 21 -4.24 -11.07 -5.20
C THR A 21 -5.15 -10.46 -6.25
N LEU A 22 -5.14 -9.13 -6.36
CA LEU A 22 -5.87 -8.37 -7.35
C LEU A 22 -4.95 -8.03 -8.51
N SER A 23 -5.43 -8.25 -9.73
CA SER A 23 -4.75 -7.77 -10.94
C SER A 23 -4.71 -6.25 -10.94
N HIS A 24 -3.56 -5.69 -11.31
CA HIS A 24 -3.33 -4.26 -11.35
C HIS A 24 -2.44 -3.89 -12.53
N LYS A 25 -2.56 -2.64 -12.99
CA LYS A 25 -1.71 -2.03 -14.00
C LYS A 25 -0.95 -0.88 -13.38
N VAL A 26 0.37 -0.89 -13.44
CA VAL A 26 1.20 0.26 -13.09
C VAL A 26 1.09 1.30 -14.21
N VAL A 27 0.75 2.54 -13.86
CA VAL A 27 0.61 3.65 -14.81
C VAL A 27 1.67 4.73 -14.60
N TYR A 28 2.31 4.75 -13.42
CA TYR A 28 3.45 5.59 -13.13
C TYR A 28 4.30 4.92 -12.04
N ASP A 29 5.62 5.00 -12.16
CA ASP A 29 6.54 4.42 -11.20
C ASP A 29 7.83 5.25 -11.14
N GLU A 30 8.14 5.82 -9.97
CA GLU A 30 9.34 6.62 -9.76
C GLU A 30 9.91 6.40 -8.36
N ARG A 31 11.15 5.92 -8.29
CA ARG A 31 11.81 5.55 -7.03
C ARG A 31 12.33 6.73 -6.20
N ILE A 32 12.57 7.87 -6.83
CA ILE A 32 13.25 9.02 -6.23
C ILE A 32 12.30 10.23 -6.28
N TYR A 33 11.04 10.00 -5.91
CA TYR A 33 10.06 11.07 -5.83
C TYR A 33 10.33 11.93 -4.58
N SER A 34 10.63 13.20 -4.80
CA SER A 34 10.91 14.17 -3.73
C SER A 34 9.61 14.74 -3.16
N ARG A 35 9.40 14.59 -1.85
CA ARG A 35 8.23 15.14 -1.16
C ARG A 35 8.58 15.71 0.20
N ASP A 36 7.66 16.49 0.77
CA ASP A 36 7.84 17.07 2.11
C ASP A 36 8.04 15.98 3.17
N ILE A 37 9.01 16.20 4.06
CA ILE A 37 9.29 15.29 5.17
C ILE A 37 8.09 15.11 6.11
N ALA A 38 7.25 16.15 6.22
CA ALA A 38 6.03 16.15 7.01
C ALA A 38 4.90 15.32 6.39
N ASP A 39 4.99 14.94 5.11
CA ASP A 39 3.98 14.12 4.45
C ASP A 39 4.06 12.68 4.96
N LYS A 40 3.01 12.27 5.68
CA LYS A 40 2.84 10.94 6.27
C LYS A 40 1.93 10.03 5.46
N ARG A 41 1.42 10.48 4.31
CA ARG A 41 0.57 9.65 3.45
C ARG A 41 1.41 8.51 2.89
N TYR A 42 0.84 7.31 2.91
CA TYR A 42 1.37 6.10 2.25
C TYR A 42 0.48 5.65 1.08
N SER A 43 -0.75 6.17 1.01
CA SER A 43 -1.65 5.95 -0.11
C SER A 43 -2.60 7.13 -0.30
N VAL A 44 -2.96 7.39 -1.55
CA VAL A 44 -4.05 8.30 -1.96
C VAL A 44 -4.76 7.65 -3.14
N TRP A 45 -6.09 7.67 -3.18
CA TRP A 45 -6.83 7.05 -4.28
C TRP A 45 -8.01 7.88 -4.75
N ALA A 46 -8.45 7.61 -5.98
CA ALA A 46 -9.56 8.25 -6.61
C ALA A 46 -10.44 7.24 -7.35
N VAL A 47 -11.75 7.42 -7.20
CA VAL A 47 -12.79 6.72 -7.97
C VAL A 47 -13.36 7.71 -8.99
N GLY A 48 -13.50 7.26 -10.23
CA GLY A 48 -14.01 8.08 -11.33
C GLY A 48 -12.93 8.88 -12.04
N GLU A 49 -13.03 8.93 -13.36
CA GLU A 49 -11.99 9.41 -14.26
C GLU A 49 -11.55 10.84 -13.97
N THR A 50 -12.49 11.77 -13.73
CA THR A 50 -12.17 13.17 -13.43
C THR A 50 -11.31 13.32 -12.18
N LYS A 51 -11.64 12.59 -11.11
CA LYS A 51 -10.88 12.64 -9.84
C LYS A 51 -9.52 11.96 -10.01
N ALA A 52 -9.45 10.88 -10.77
CA ALA A 52 -8.20 10.20 -11.06
C ALA A 52 -7.25 11.06 -11.89
N LYS A 53 -7.74 11.73 -12.95
CA LYS A 53 -6.96 12.70 -13.73
C LYS A 53 -6.46 13.87 -12.87
N LYS A 54 -7.31 14.38 -11.97
CA LYS A 54 -6.90 15.41 -11.00
C LYS A 54 -5.79 14.88 -10.08
N LEU A 55 -5.93 13.66 -9.55
CA LEU A 55 -4.93 13.05 -8.68
C LEU A 55 -3.57 12.92 -9.39
N LEU A 56 -3.53 12.41 -10.63
CA LEU A 56 -2.30 12.35 -11.42
C LEU A 56 -1.66 13.74 -11.58
N LYS A 57 -2.47 14.75 -11.91
CA LYS A 57 -2.02 16.14 -12.05
C LYS A 57 -1.47 16.71 -10.75
N ASP A 58 -2.13 16.45 -9.61
CA ASP A 58 -1.70 16.93 -8.29
C ASP A 58 -0.32 16.38 -7.90
N PHE A 59 0.04 15.19 -8.41
CA PHE A 59 1.37 14.59 -8.23
C PHE A 59 2.37 14.98 -9.33
N GLY A 60 1.94 15.68 -10.39
CA GLY A 60 2.77 16.04 -11.53
C GLY A 60 2.99 14.91 -12.54
N PHE A 61 2.18 13.85 -12.49
CA PHE A 61 2.32 12.69 -13.38
C PHE A 61 1.71 12.98 -14.75
N VAL A 62 2.48 12.68 -15.80
CA VAL A 62 2.02 12.74 -17.19
C VAL A 62 1.77 11.32 -17.66
N VAL A 63 0.50 10.96 -17.83
CA VAL A 63 0.07 9.66 -18.35
C VAL A 63 -0.79 9.93 -19.59
N GLU A 64 -0.20 9.74 -20.76
CA GLU A 64 -0.89 9.93 -22.05
C GLU A 64 -2.10 9.00 -22.15
N ASP A 65 -3.20 9.53 -22.69
CA ASP A 65 -4.45 8.80 -22.91
C ASP A 65 -5.00 8.07 -21.66
N PHE A 66 -4.76 8.61 -20.46
CA PHE A 66 -5.27 8.02 -19.23
C PHE A 66 -6.81 7.92 -19.26
N GLN A 67 -7.30 6.70 -19.08
CA GLN A 67 -8.71 6.35 -18.93
C GLN A 67 -8.87 5.48 -17.69
N LEU A 68 -9.98 5.66 -16.98
CA LEU A 68 -10.35 4.84 -15.82
C LEU A 68 -11.71 4.21 -16.07
N GLU A 69 -11.75 2.88 -16.17
CA GLU A 69 -12.98 2.16 -16.46
C GLU A 69 -13.93 2.16 -15.25
N LYS A 70 -15.21 1.89 -15.50
CA LYS A 70 -16.21 1.78 -14.45
C LYS A 70 -15.85 0.65 -13.50
N GLY A 71 -15.76 0.96 -12.21
CA GLY A 71 -15.39 0.01 -11.16
C GLY A 71 -13.89 -0.04 -10.87
N GLN A 72 -13.04 0.58 -11.69
CA GLN A 72 -11.63 0.73 -11.39
C GLN A 72 -11.35 1.89 -10.43
N VAL A 73 -10.21 1.78 -9.75
CA VAL A 73 -9.65 2.80 -8.87
C VAL A 73 -8.24 3.11 -9.33
N LEU A 74 -7.89 4.40 -9.36
CA LEU A 74 -6.51 4.84 -9.39
C LEU A 74 -6.01 4.98 -7.95
N ALA A 75 -4.93 4.29 -7.60
CA ALA A 75 -4.26 4.43 -6.32
C ALA A 75 -2.80 4.85 -6.53
N VAL A 76 -2.34 5.79 -5.73
CA VAL A 76 -0.95 6.23 -5.66
C VAL A 76 -0.42 5.79 -4.30
N PHE A 77 0.59 4.93 -4.31
CA PHE A 77 1.29 4.47 -3.11
C PHE A 77 2.60 5.23 -2.95
N LEU A 78 2.93 5.55 -1.70
CA LEU A 78 4.13 6.30 -1.32
C LEU A 78 4.90 5.46 -0.30
N ASN A 79 5.97 4.81 -0.75
CA ASN A 79 6.83 4.01 0.11
C ASN A 79 8.12 4.77 0.41
N ASP A 80 8.41 5.04 1.69
CA ASP A 80 9.66 5.70 2.09
C ASP A 80 10.88 4.77 1.96
N GLU A 81 10.67 3.46 1.84
CA GLU A 81 11.73 2.50 1.50
C GLU A 81 11.89 2.40 -0.02
N ILE A 82 12.75 3.25 -0.58
CA ILE A 82 12.93 3.37 -2.04
C ILE A 82 13.60 2.14 -2.69
N THR A 83 14.13 1.23 -1.87
CA THR A 83 14.72 -0.05 -2.30
C THR A 83 13.71 -1.19 -2.38
N GLN A 84 12.42 -0.92 -2.20
CA GLN A 84 11.36 -1.90 -2.34
C GLN A 84 10.48 -1.66 -3.57
N ASP A 85 9.91 -2.72 -4.11
CA ASP A 85 9.01 -2.72 -5.26
C ASP A 85 7.63 -3.19 -4.88
N LEU A 86 6.62 -2.57 -5.50
CA LEU A 86 5.27 -3.08 -5.47
C LEU A 86 5.27 -4.46 -6.15
N THR A 87 4.99 -5.50 -5.38
CA THR A 87 4.92 -6.88 -5.89
C THR A 87 3.49 -7.24 -6.27
N GLN A 88 2.52 -6.82 -5.46
CA GLN A 88 1.11 -7.17 -5.67
C GLN A 88 0.17 -6.25 -4.89
N VAL A 89 -1.09 -6.24 -5.30
CA VAL A 89 -2.20 -5.71 -4.51
C VAL A 89 -2.97 -6.90 -3.96
N VAL A 90 -3.24 -6.91 -2.67
CA VAL A 90 -3.91 -8.02 -1.99
C VAL A 90 -5.14 -7.52 -1.27
N HIS A 91 -6.23 -8.29 -1.39
CA HIS A 91 -7.42 -8.14 -0.58
C HIS A 91 -7.47 -9.23 0.47
N ASN A 92 -7.48 -8.85 1.75
CA ASN A 92 -7.77 -9.72 2.87
C ASN A 92 -9.29 -9.82 3.04
N LYS A 93 -9.86 -10.96 2.65
CA LYS A 93 -11.31 -11.21 2.74
C LYS A 93 -11.79 -11.30 4.18
N THR A 94 -10.94 -11.80 5.10
CA THR A 94 -11.26 -11.91 6.53
C THR A 94 -11.41 -10.53 7.19
N ALA A 95 -10.54 -9.59 6.85
CA ALA A 95 -10.57 -8.22 7.40
C ALA A 95 -11.33 -7.22 6.50
N ASN A 96 -11.72 -7.62 5.29
CA ASN A 96 -12.27 -6.77 4.24
C ASN A 96 -11.40 -5.53 3.95
N GLN A 97 -10.09 -5.75 3.80
CA GLN A 97 -9.10 -4.69 3.60
C GLN A 97 -8.22 -4.98 2.39
N THR A 98 -7.88 -3.93 1.64
CA THR A 98 -6.95 -4.02 0.52
C THR A 98 -5.63 -3.34 0.87
N PHE A 99 -4.51 -3.95 0.51
CA PHE A 99 -3.18 -3.38 0.71
C PHE A 99 -2.25 -3.68 -0.45
N ALA A 100 -1.31 -2.77 -0.68
CA ALA A 100 -0.16 -2.97 -1.57
C ALA A 100 0.95 -3.71 -0.82
N ASP A 101 1.52 -4.74 -1.42
CA ASP A 101 2.60 -5.54 -0.84
C ASP A 101 3.93 -5.18 -1.51
N TYR A 102 4.92 -4.82 -0.70
CA TYR A 102 6.23 -4.39 -1.16
C TYR A 102 7.32 -5.38 -0.72
N ALA A 103 8.29 -5.62 -1.60
CA ALA A 103 9.44 -6.48 -1.30
C ALA A 103 10.74 -5.82 -1.76
N ALA A 104 11.87 -6.19 -1.15
CA ALA A 104 13.18 -5.67 -1.54
C ALA A 104 13.47 -5.94 -3.02
N SER A 105 13.87 -4.91 -3.76
CA SER A 105 14.20 -4.99 -5.19
C SER A 105 15.61 -5.53 -5.45
N GLY A 106 16.47 -5.53 -4.42
CA GLY A 106 17.89 -5.86 -4.56
C GLY A 106 18.75 -4.74 -5.16
N ILE A 107 18.16 -3.56 -5.41
CA ILE A 107 18.86 -2.41 -6.00
C ILE A 107 19.50 -1.56 -4.90
N GLN A 108 20.73 -1.11 -5.15
CA GLN A 108 21.42 -0.12 -4.33
C GLN A 108 21.53 1.21 -5.06
N PHE A 109 21.22 2.31 -4.39
CA PHE A 109 21.30 3.66 -4.96
C PHE A 109 22.49 4.43 -4.38
N LYS A 110 23.15 5.22 -5.23
CA LYS A 110 24.09 6.26 -4.81
C LYS A 110 23.44 7.62 -5.02
N LEU A 111 22.74 8.11 -4.01
CA LEU A 111 21.97 9.35 -4.07
C LEU A 111 22.70 10.49 -3.37
N LYS A 112 22.40 11.73 -3.80
CA LYS A 112 22.65 12.91 -2.99
C LYS A 112 21.66 12.95 -1.83
N ALA A 113 21.96 13.73 -0.80
CA ALA A 113 20.97 14.03 0.23
C ALA A 113 19.75 14.75 -0.41
N PRO A 114 18.52 14.48 0.05
CA PRO A 114 17.37 15.28 -0.33
C PRO A 114 17.59 16.76 0.01
N ASP A 115 16.91 17.64 -0.72
CA ASP A 115 16.87 19.06 -0.37
C ASP A 115 16.32 19.28 1.05
N GLU A 116 16.61 20.43 1.65
CA GLU A 116 16.17 20.75 3.01
C GLU A 116 14.63 20.62 3.16
N GLY A 117 14.21 19.89 4.19
CA GLY A 117 12.78 19.62 4.44
C GLY A 117 12.14 18.57 3.52
N LYS A 118 12.92 17.92 2.63
CA LYS A 118 12.43 16.87 1.72
C LYS A 118 12.89 15.48 2.13
N LYS A 119 12.22 14.48 1.57
CA LYS A 119 12.62 13.06 1.60
C LYS A 119 12.33 12.42 0.25
N TYR A 120 13.02 11.32 -0.03
CA TYR A 120 12.69 10.47 -1.17
C TYR A 120 11.68 9.40 -0.77
N SER A 121 10.75 9.12 -1.68
CA SER A 121 9.85 7.99 -1.60
C SER A 121 9.77 7.33 -2.98
N HIS A 122 9.52 6.03 -3.00
CA HIS A 122 9.09 5.32 -4.18
C HIS A 122 7.60 5.55 -4.34
N VAL A 123 7.23 6.27 -5.39
CA VAL A 123 5.85 6.49 -5.76
C VAL A 123 5.45 5.53 -6.87
N THR A 124 4.38 4.78 -6.64
CA THR A 124 3.81 3.87 -7.64
C THR A 124 2.33 4.20 -7.79
N ALA A 125 1.93 4.63 -8.98
CA ALA A 125 0.53 4.80 -9.32
C ALA A 125 0.03 3.59 -10.09
N ILE A 126 -1.09 3.02 -9.65
CA ILE A 126 -1.69 1.84 -10.24
C ILE A 126 -3.18 2.02 -10.49
N VAL A 127 -3.68 1.27 -11.47
CA VAL A 127 -5.11 1.06 -11.70
C VAL A 127 -5.44 -0.39 -11.38
N PHE A 128 -6.50 -0.61 -10.61
CA PHE A 128 -7.01 -1.95 -10.31
C PHE A 128 -8.51 -1.93 -10.02
N THR A 129 -9.14 -3.09 -10.05
CA THR A 129 -10.56 -3.27 -9.70
C THR A 129 -10.67 -3.88 -8.30
N PRO A 130 -11.10 -3.12 -7.28
CA PRO A 130 -11.28 -3.66 -5.95
C PRO A 130 -12.55 -4.53 -5.86
N LEU A 131 -12.61 -5.47 -4.91
CA LEU A 131 -13.81 -6.29 -4.66
C LEU A 131 -14.97 -5.49 -4.01
N GLY A 132 -14.69 -4.30 -3.51
CA GLY A 132 -15.64 -3.35 -2.93
C GLY A 132 -15.00 -1.97 -2.86
N ALA A 133 -15.78 -0.91 -2.66
CA ALA A 133 -15.21 0.44 -2.55
C ALA A 133 -14.21 0.50 -1.38
N PRO A 134 -12.92 0.78 -1.61
CA PRO A 134 -11.93 0.75 -0.55
C PRO A 134 -12.16 1.93 0.39
N SER A 135 -12.43 1.63 1.67
CA SER A 135 -12.41 2.61 2.76
C SER A 135 -10.98 2.99 3.15
N HIS A 136 -10.04 2.07 2.90
CA HIS A 136 -8.64 2.22 3.20
C HIS A 136 -7.79 1.38 2.24
N LEU A 137 -6.65 1.92 1.80
CA LEU A 137 -5.62 1.18 1.08
C LEU A 137 -4.33 1.18 1.90
N GLY A 138 -4.03 0.02 2.50
CA GLY A 138 -2.83 -0.17 3.30
C GLY A 138 -1.57 -0.37 2.45
N VAL A 139 -0.42 -0.33 3.09
CA VAL A 139 0.86 -0.79 2.53
C VAL A 139 1.44 -1.81 3.51
N ARG A 140 1.82 -2.99 3.01
CA ARG A 140 2.47 -4.08 3.76
C ARG A 140 3.84 -4.33 3.15
N GLY A 141 4.80 -4.73 3.99
CA GLY A 141 6.19 -4.91 3.57
C GLY A 141 7.10 -3.74 3.93
N MET A 142 6.57 -2.64 4.48
CA MET A 142 7.41 -1.64 5.15
C MET A 142 8.12 -2.34 6.32
N LEU A 143 9.45 -2.39 6.28
CA LEU A 143 10.22 -2.78 7.45
C LEU A 143 9.79 -1.85 8.61
N ARG A 144 9.49 -2.41 9.78
CA ARG A 144 9.29 -1.62 11.02
C ARG A 144 10.46 -0.63 11.15
N GLY A 145 10.16 0.67 11.18
CA GLY A 145 11.19 1.72 11.19
C GLY A 145 11.60 2.29 9.82
N GLY A 146 10.82 2.07 8.75
CA GLY A 146 10.92 2.91 7.55
C GLY A 146 10.77 4.39 7.93
N LEU A 147 11.49 5.29 7.24
CA LEU A 147 11.85 6.67 7.65
C LEU A 147 10.70 7.61 8.12
N SER A 148 9.44 7.17 8.11
CA SER A 148 8.25 7.85 8.66
C SER A 148 7.83 7.38 10.06
N GLU A 149 8.25 6.20 10.53
CA GLU A 149 8.05 5.77 11.91
C GLU A 149 9.23 6.25 12.76
N LYS A 150 9.01 7.25 13.61
CA LYS A 150 9.91 7.46 14.76
C LYS A 150 9.95 6.14 15.53
N ASN A 151 11.12 5.52 15.59
CA ASN A 151 11.41 4.44 16.51
C ASN A 151 11.21 4.97 17.94
N ASN A 152 9.99 4.86 18.47
CA ASN A 152 9.77 4.93 19.91
C ASN A 152 10.21 3.58 20.48
N ARG A 153 11.53 3.42 20.59
CA ARG A 153 12.15 2.48 21.52
C ARG A 153 13.03 3.28 22.48
N GLU A 154 12.36 3.95 23.41
CA GLU A 154 12.90 4.21 24.75
C GLU A 154 11.76 3.92 25.74
N GLY A 155 12.02 2.98 26.65
CA GLY A 155 11.07 2.43 27.61
C GLY A 155 11.45 1.01 28.00
#